data_AF-A0A945AXB6-F1
#
_entry.id   AF-A0A945AXB6-F1
#
_cell.length_a   1.000
_cell.length_b   1.000
_cell.length_c   1.000
_cell.angle_alpha   90.00
_cell.angle_beta   90.00
_cell.angle_gamma   90.00
#
_symmetry.space_group_name_H-M   'P 1'
#
loop_
_entity.id
_entity.type
_entity.pdbx_description
1 polymer ?
#
loop_
_entity_poly.entity_id
_entity_poly.type
_entity_poly.pdbx_seq_one_letter_code
_entity_poly.pdbx_strand_id
1 'polypeptide(L)'
;IDAWVKIGLPYVEKKPDHVLFSFHGLPLRHLKKSDYTGNWCKNDYSCCKELIDENRNCYSAQCYQTAKLIAKSLKIEEEKWSVSFQSRLGRDEWVKPYTEPHLKELAERGMKRVVVFCPSFVADCLETIEEIGISAAEHFKEYGGEELKLVPSLNNHPEWVQALTSIIRQKLSV
;
A
#
# COMPACT_ATOMS: atom_id res chain seq x y z
N ILE A 1 5.04 0.64 -11.77
CA ILE A 1 4.61 -0.73 -11.43
C ILE A 1 5.79 -1.69 -11.53
N ASP A 2 6.46 -1.79 -12.68
CA ASP A 2 7.56 -2.74 -12.91
C ASP A 2 8.71 -2.67 -11.89
N ALA A 3 9.09 -1.47 -11.44
CA ALA A 3 10.09 -1.32 -10.39
C ALA A 3 9.67 -2.00 -9.07
N TRP A 4 8.40 -1.86 -8.67
CA TRP A 4 7.83 -2.54 -7.50
C TRP A 4 7.76 -4.06 -7.69
N VAL A 5 7.43 -4.51 -8.90
CA VAL A 5 7.41 -5.95 -9.24
C VAL A 5 8.82 -6.53 -9.09
N LYS A 6 9.84 -5.87 -9.66
CA LYS A 6 11.22 -6.35 -9.61
C LYS A 6 11.78 -6.40 -8.19
N ILE A 7 11.55 -5.37 -7.38
CA ILE A 7 12.04 -5.34 -5.99
C ILE A 7 11.26 -6.32 -5.09
N GLY A 8 9.98 -6.51 -5.35
CA GLY A 8 9.09 -7.37 -4.57
C GLY A 8 9.18 -8.86 -4.91
N LEU A 9 9.60 -9.22 -6.13
CA LEU A 9 9.60 -10.60 -6.61
C LEU A 9 10.32 -11.58 -5.67
N PRO A 10 11.54 -11.29 -5.16
CA PRO A 10 12.25 -12.21 -4.26
C PRO A 10 11.54 -12.48 -2.93
N TYR A 11 10.62 -11.60 -2.53
CA TYR A 11 9.82 -11.74 -1.32
C TYR A 11 8.56 -12.58 -1.58
N VAL A 12 7.90 -12.35 -2.72
CA VAL A 12 6.68 -13.07 -3.11
C VAL A 12 6.98 -14.50 -3.55
N GLU A 13 8.14 -14.76 -4.17
CA GLU A 13 8.59 -16.11 -4.56
C GLU A 13 8.76 -17.06 -3.37
N LYS A 14 8.96 -16.52 -2.16
CA LYS A 14 8.99 -17.28 -0.91
C LYS A 14 7.61 -17.76 -0.45
N LYS A 15 6.56 -17.43 -1.20
CA LYS A 15 5.16 -17.81 -0.97
C LYS A 15 4.71 -17.42 0.45
N PRO A 16 4.67 -16.11 0.77
CA PRO A 16 4.05 -15.67 2.01
C PRO A 16 2.57 -16.07 2.02
N ASP A 17 2.01 -16.15 3.22
CA ASP A 17 0.59 -16.49 3.39
C ASP A 17 -0.29 -15.32 2.92
N HIS A 18 0.21 -14.08 3.08
CA HIS A 18 -0.46 -12.86 2.64
C HIS A 18 0.51 -11.75 2.22
N VAL A 19 0.09 -10.89 1.29
CA VAL A 19 0.79 -9.67 0.88
C VAL A 19 -0.04 -8.44 1.24
N LEU A 20 0.49 -7.59 2.13
CA LEU A 20 -0.15 -6.36 2.54
C LEU A 20 0.44 -5.16 1.81
N PHE A 21 -0.40 -4.36 1.17
CA PHE A 21 -0.01 -3.05 0.63
C PHE A 21 -0.42 -1.96 1.63
N SER A 22 0.53 -1.47 2.41
CA SER A 22 0.31 -0.43 3.41
C SER A 22 0.64 0.95 2.82
N PHE A 23 -0.28 1.91 2.91
CA PHE A 23 -0.08 3.27 2.39
C PHE A 23 -0.15 4.28 3.52
N HIS A 24 0.48 5.45 3.39
CA HIS A 24 0.30 6.50 4.40
C HIS A 24 -1.19 6.89 4.47
N GLY A 25 -1.75 6.95 5.69
CA GLY A 25 -3.13 7.33 5.90
C GLY A 25 -3.38 8.83 5.64
N LEU A 26 -4.62 9.20 5.38
CA LEU A 26 -5.04 10.60 5.36
C LEU A 26 -6.31 10.77 6.21
N PRO A 27 -6.49 11.93 6.86
CA PRO A 27 -7.78 12.31 7.43
C PRO A 27 -8.88 12.22 6.38
N LEU A 28 -10.02 11.64 6.73
CA LEU A 28 -11.13 11.39 5.81
C LEU A 28 -11.63 12.68 5.12
N ARG A 29 -11.53 13.82 5.82
CA ARG A 29 -11.85 15.14 5.26
C ARG A 29 -11.03 15.49 4.01
N HIS A 30 -9.79 15.00 3.87
CA HIS A 30 -8.97 15.27 2.69
C HIS A 30 -9.45 14.46 1.48
N LEU A 31 -9.88 13.22 1.70
CA LEU A 31 -10.51 12.42 0.65
C LEU A 31 -11.80 13.09 0.16
N LYS A 32 -12.65 13.57 1.08
CA LYS A 32 -13.88 14.29 0.72
C LYS A 32 -13.61 15.56 -0.10
N LYS A 33 -12.55 16.31 0.23
CA LYS A 33 -12.16 17.51 -0.53
C LYS A 33 -11.66 17.19 -1.95
N SER A 34 -11.15 15.99 -2.19
CA SER A 34 -10.70 15.56 -3.53
C SER A 34 -11.84 15.13 -4.46
N ASP A 35 -13.02 14.89 -3.90
CA ASP A 35 -14.21 14.52 -4.65
C ASP A 35 -14.88 15.77 -5.24
N TYR A 36 -14.55 16.06 -6.50
CA TYR A 36 -15.12 17.20 -7.22
C TYR A 36 -16.61 17.01 -7.55
N THR A 37 -17.14 15.79 -7.48
CA THR A 37 -18.57 15.50 -7.71
C THR A 37 -19.42 15.80 -6.47
N GLY A 38 -18.78 15.87 -5.29
CA GLY A 38 -19.41 16.06 -3.98
C GLY A 38 -20.23 14.88 -3.46
N ASN A 39 -20.39 13.81 -4.26
CA ASN A 39 -21.31 12.70 -3.95
C ASN A 39 -20.72 11.31 -4.19
N TRP A 40 -19.49 11.20 -4.72
CA TRP A 40 -18.86 9.93 -5.04
C TRP A 40 -18.26 9.25 -3.81
N CYS A 41 -17.58 10.00 -2.95
CA CYS A 41 -16.90 9.44 -1.79
C CYS A 41 -17.91 8.94 -0.74
N LYS A 42 -18.18 7.63 -0.74
CA LYS A 42 -19.10 6.98 0.21
C LYS A 42 -18.51 6.73 1.59
N ASN A 43 -17.19 6.86 1.73
CA ASN A 43 -16.43 6.60 2.97
C ASN A 43 -16.53 5.14 3.47
N ASP A 44 -16.96 4.21 2.63
CA ASP A 44 -17.04 2.77 2.91
C ASP A 44 -16.04 1.95 2.05
N TYR A 45 -15.16 2.64 1.33
CA TYR A 45 -14.12 2.09 0.45
C TYR A 45 -14.62 1.31 -0.76
N SER A 46 -15.92 1.03 -0.86
CA SER A 46 -16.52 0.40 -2.04
C SER A 46 -16.27 1.22 -3.30
N CYS A 47 -16.31 2.55 -3.16
CA CYS A 47 -16.07 3.52 -4.23
C CYS A 47 -14.60 3.66 -4.66
N CYS A 48 -13.67 2.95 -4.01
CA CYS A 48 -12.22 3.01 -4.26
C CYS A 48 -11.65 1.74 -4.91
N LYS A 49 -12.47 0.68 -5.08
CA LYS A 49 -12.03 -0.61 -5.63
C LYS A 49 -11.62 -0.55 -7.10
N GLU A 50 -12.18 0.40 -7.83
CA GLU A 50 -11.90 0.66 -9.24
C GLU A 50 -11.56 2.15 -9.38
N LEU A 51 -10.53 2.46 -10.18
CA LEU A 51 -10.20 3.84 -10.54
C LEU A 51 -10.95 4.22 -11.82
N ILE A 52 -11.83 5.20 -11.71
CA ILE A 52 -12.66 5.76 -12.78
C ILE A 52 -12.50 7.28 -12.82
N ASP A 53 -13.14 7.95 -13.77
CA ASP A 53 -12.97 9.38 -13.94
C ASP A 53 -13.47 10.19 -12.73
N GLU A 54 -14.58 9.79 -12.11
CA GLU A 54 -15.19 10.45 -10.95
C GLU A 54 -14.28 10.43 -9.71
N ASN A 55 -13.45 9.40 -9.56
CA ASN A 55 -12.54 9.24 -8.41
C ASN A 55 -11.06 9.34 -8.78
N ARG A 56 -10.74 9.83 -9.99
CA ARG A 56 -9.36 9.91 -10.49
C ARG A 56 -8.41 10.68 -9.58
N ASN A 57 -8.93 11.61 -8.78
CA ASN A 57 -8.17 12.43 -7.83
C ASN A 57 -8.25 11.91 -6.38
N CYS A 58 -9.00 10.84 -6.13
CA CYS A 58 -9.11 10.23 -4.81
C CYS A 58 -7.85 9.43 -4.50
N TYR A 59 -7.13 9.85 -3.46
CA TYR A 59 -5.92 9.16 -3.00
C TYR A 59 -6.16 7.67 -2.70
N SER A 60 -7.26 7.35 -2.01
CA SER A 60 -7.57 5.95 -1.68
C SER A 60 -7.78 5.11 -2.94
N ALA A 61 -8.53 5.60 -3.92
CA ALA A 61 -8.73 4.89 -5.20
C ALA A 61 -7.41 4.67 -5.96
N GLN A 62 -6.50 5.65 -5.96
CA GLN A 62 -5.16 5.51 -6.55
C GLN A 62 -4.31 4.46 -5.81
N CYS A 63 -4.41 4.38 -4.48
CA CYS A 63 -3.72 3.36 -3.67
C CYS A 63 -4.21 1.95 -4.02
N TYR A 64 -5.52 1.73 -4.04
CA TYR A 64 -6.12 0.45 -4.43
C TYR A 64 -5.74 0.05 -5.85
N GLN A 65 -5.78 0.99 -6.80
CA GLN A 65 -5.38 0.71 -8.18
C GLN A 65 -3.89 0.35 -8.28
N THR A 66 -3.03 1.04 -7.53
CA THR A 66 -1.59 0.74 -7.48
C THR A 66 -1.34 -0.66 -6.92
N ALA A 67 -1.98 -1.01 -5.80
CA ALA A 67 -1.90 -2.34 -5.19
C ALA A 67 -2.37 -3.43 -6.16
N LYS A 68 -3.54 -3.24 -6.79
CA LYS A 68 -4.12 -4.16 -7.77
C LYS A 68 -3.17 -4.41 -8.95
N LEU A 69 -2.55 -3.35 -9.49
CA LEU A 69 -1.61 -3.46 -10.61
C LEU A 69 -0.32 -4.19 -10.21
N ILE A 70 0.22 -3.92 -9.02
CA ILE A 70 1.40 -4.64 -8.51
C ILE A 70 1.07 -6.11 -8.26
N ALA A 71 -0.03 -6.40 -7.55
CA ALA A 71 -0.48 -7.75 -7.24
C ALA A 71 -0.73 -8.58 -8.51
N LYS A 72 -1.45 -8.01 -9.49
CA LYS A 72 -1.69 -8.63 -10.79
C LYS A 72 -0.38 -8.95 -11.52
N SER A 73 0.58 -8.02 -11.50
CA SER A 73 1.87 -8.20 -12.19
C SER A 73 2.76 -9.25 -11.51
N LEU A 74 2.65 -9.38 -10.18
CA LEU A 74 3.30 -10.42 -9.38
C LEU A 74 2.52 -11.74 -9.36
N LYS A 75 1.36 -11.82 -10.04
CA LYS A 75 0.47 -12.99 -10.08
C LYS A 75 0.01 -13.47 -8.70
N ILE A 76 -0.24 -12.53 -7.79
CA ILE A 76 -0.79 -12.82 -6.46
C ILE A 76 -2.31 -13.02 -6.61
N GLU A 77 -2.84 -14.09 -6.03
CA GLU A 77 -4.29 -14.39 -6.00
C GLU A 77 -5.05 -13.31 -5.22
N GLU A 78 -6.28 -12.98 -5.63
CA GLU A 78 -7.07 -11.86 -5.06
C GLU A 78 -7.27 -11.97 -3.54
N GLU A 79 -7.37 -13.19 -3.04
CA GLU A 79 -7.59 -13.49 -1.62
C GLU A 79 -6.30 -13.40 -0.77
N LYS A 80 -5.13 -13.33 -1.41
CA LYS A 80 -3.81 -13.32 -0.76
C LYS A 80 -3.17 -11.95 -0.72
N TRP A 81 -3.93 -10.90 -1.04
CA TRP A 81 -3.46 -9.54 -0.81
C TRP A 81 -4.55 -8.63 -0.27
N SER A 82 -4.15 -7.53 0.36
CA SER A 82 -5.06 -6.50 0.84
C SER A 82 -4.37 -5.15 0.90
N VAL A 83 -5.17 -4.10 1.09
CA VAL A 83 -4.70 -2.72 1.29
C VAL A 83 -4.97 -2.30 2.72
N SER A 84 -4.05 -1.56 3.33
CA SER A 84 -4.25 -0.87 4.60
C SER A 84 -3.57 0.50 4.62
N PHE A 85 -3.83 1.27 5.67
CA PHE A 85 -3.32 2.61 5.85
C PHE A 85 -2.65 2.80 7.21
N GLN A 86 -1.41 3.28 7.19
CA GLN A 86 -0.52 3.46 8.34
C GLN A 86 -0.39 4.95 8.74
N SER A 87 0.38 5.23 9.79
CA SER A 87 0.81 6.59 10.16
C SER A 87 -0.34 7.56 10.45
N ARG A 88 -1.28 7.17 11.31
CA ARG A 88 -2.39 8.03 11.77
C ARG A 88 -2.02 8.85 13.00
N LEU A 89 -2.49 10.10 13.05
CA LEU A 89 -2.25 11.03 14.16
C LEU A 89 -3.53 11.77 14.57
N GLY A 90 -3.62 12.14 15.85
CA GLY A 90 -4.73 12.92 16.39
C GLY A 90 -6.03 12.12 16.54
N ARG A 91 -7.16 12.84 16.66
CA ARG A 91 -8.49 12.28 16.99
C ARG A 91 -9.45 12.24 15.80
N ASP A 92 -9.07 12.82 14.67
CA ASP A 92 -9.91 12.82 13.46
C ASP A 92 -10.16 11.39 12.98
N GLU A 93 -11.19 11.19 12.16
CA GLU A 93 -11.35 9.94 11.42
C GLU A 93 -10.39 9.91 10.22
N TRP A 94 -9.68 8.80 10.06
CA TRP A 94 -8.73 8.55 8.98
C TRP A 94 -9.25 7.44 8.07
N VAL A 95 -8.68 7.39 6.87
CA VAL A 95 -8.88 6.31 5.90
C VAL A 95 -8.54 4.94 6.53
N LYS A 96 -9.40 3.96 6.31
CA LYS A 96 -9.33 2.56 6.81
C LYS A 96 -9.20 1.59 5.61
N PRO A 97 -8.80 0.33 5.84
CA PRO A 97 -8.45 -0.29 7.12
C PRO A 97 -7.10 0.21 7.65
N TYR A 98 -6.95 0.28 8.97
CA TYR A 98 -5.68 0.68 9.60
C TYR A 98 -4.71 -0.50 9.58
N THR A 99 -3.45 -0.26 9.24
CA THR A 99 -2.43 -1.31 9.10
C THR A 99 -2.31 -2.17 10.34
N GLU A 100 -2.24 -1.56 11.52
CA GLU A 100 -2.00 -2.32 12.74
C GLU A 100 -3.16 -3.25 13.15
N PRO A 101 -4.43 -2.78 13.25
CA PRO A 101 -5.57 -3.66 13.41
C PRO A 101 -5.71 -4.74 12.33
N HIS A 102 -5.33 -4.41 11.08
CA HIS A 102 -5.41 -5.35 9.96
C HIS A 102 -4.37 -6.47 10.08
N LEU A 103 -3.13 -6.15 10.49
CA LEU A 103 -2.10 -7.15 10.78
C LEU A 103 -2.51 -8.08 11.91
N LYS A 104 -3.13 -7.53 12.96
CA LYS A 104 -3.72 -8.33 14.04
C LYS A 104 -4.77 -9.30 13.52
N GLU A 105 -5.71 -8.83 12.70
CA GLU A 105 -6.73 -9.69 12.09
C GLU A 105 -6.11 -10.82 11.24
N LEU A 106 -5.09 -10.51 10.44
CA LEU A 106 -4.38 -11.51 9.63
C LEU A 106 -3.73 -12.59 10.52
N ALA A 107 -3.06 -12.20 11.60
CA ALA A 107 -2.44 -13.13 12.54
C ALA A 107 -3.50 -14.01 13.25
N GLU A 108 -4.59 -13.42 13.72
CA GLU A 108 -5.71 -14.12 14.35
C GLU A 108 -6.41 -15.10 13.39
N ARG A 109 -6.40 -14.82 12.09
CA ARG A 109 -6.85 -15.71 11.02
C ARG A 109 -5.86 -16.82 10.67
N GLY A 110 -4.72 -16.88 11.35
CA GLY A 110 -3.71 -17.93 11.21
C GLY A 110 -2.65 -17.66 10.15
N MET A 111 -2.58 -16.46 9.58
CA MET A 111 -1.48 -16.08 8.67
C MET A 111 -0.19 -15.99 9.48
N LYS A 112 0.85 -16.71 9.07
CA LYS A 112 2.13 -16.78 9.79
C LYS A 112 3.20 -15.92 9.13
N ARG A 113 3.17 -15.78 7.82
CA ARG A 113 4.15 -15.01 7.04
C ARG A 113 3.47 -13.97 6.18
N VAL A 114 3.75 -12.69 6.47
CA VAL A 114 3.21 -11.55 5.74
C VAL A 114 4.35 -10.76 5.10
N VAL A 115 4.19 -10.41 3.83
CA VAL A 115 5.08 -9.47 3.13
C VAL A 115 4.36 -8.13 3.02
N VAL A 116 5.02 -7.04 3.38
CA VAL A 116 4.45 -5.69 3.35
C VAL A 116 5.16 -4.83 2.31
N PHE A 117 4.39 -4.23 1.41
CA PHE A 117 4.84 -3.17 0.52
C PHE A 117 4.35 -1.82 1.05
N CYS A 118 5.15 -0.76 0.83
CA CYS A 118 4.78 0.62 1.16
C CYS A 118 4.76 1.54 -0.07
N PRO A 119 3.85 1.36 -1.06
CA PRO A 119 4.01 1.97 -2.38
C PRO A 119 3.85 3.49 -2.43
N SER A 120 3.32 4.13 -1.37
CA SER A 120 3.28 5.59 -1.23
C SER A 120 4.65 6.22 -0.97
N PHE A 121 5.66 5.42 -0.62
CA PHE A 121 7.03 5.88 -0.35
C PHE A 121 8.00 5.27 -1.36
N VAL A 122 8.64 6.13 -2.17
CA VAL A 122 9.62 5.68 -3.18
C VAL A 122 11.03 5.55 -2.60
N ALA A 123 11.28 6.07 -1.40
CA ALA A 123 12.53 5.94 -0.68
C ALA A 123 12.24 5.57 0.77
N ASP A 124 13.16 4.86 1.41
CA ASP A 124 12.97 4.45 2.78
C ASP A 124 12.93 5.65 3.73
N CYS A 125 12.02 5.59 4.68
CA CYS A 125 11.76 6.64 5.67
C CYS A 125 11.37 6.00 7.02
N LEU A 126 11.02 6.84 7.99
CA LEU A 126 10.62 6.38 9.32
C LEU A 126 9.40 5.46 9.23
N GLU A 127 8.43 5.83 8.41
CA GLU A 127 7.19 5.11 8.20
C GLU A 127 7.41 3.74 7.55
N THR A 128 8.50 3.52 6.82
CA THR A 128 8.81 2.19 6.26
C THR A 128 9.69 1.39 7.22
N ILE A 129 10.89 1.88 7.54
CA ILE A 129 11.89 1.10 8.29
C ILE A 129 11.44 0.87 9.73
N GLU A 130 11.02 1.92 10.42
CA GLU A 130 10.68 1.83 11.84
C GLU A 130 9.26 1.29 12.01
N GLU A 131 8.26 2.01 11.50
CA GLU A 131 6.86 1.69 11.79
C GLU A 131 6.47 0.31 11.26
N ILE A 132 6.88 -0.05 10.03
CA ILE A 132 6.55 -1.35 9.43
C ILE A 132 7.65 -2.38 9.64
N GLY A 133 8.90 -2.03 9.37
CA GLY A 133 10.03 -2.96 9.40
C GLY A 133 10.40 -3.43 10.80
N ILE A 134 10.14 -2.63 11.83
CA ILE A 134 10.45 -2.93 13.23
C ILE A 134 9.16 -3.09 14.04
N SER A 135 8.41 -2.02 14.30
CA SER A 135 7.30 -2.06 15.27
C SER A 135 6.19 -3.00 14.83
N ALA A 136 5.70 -2.88 13.59
CA ALA A 136 4.66 -3.77 13.09
C ALA A 136 5.13 -5.23 12.98
N ALA A 137 6.42 -5.46 12.71
CA ALA A 137 6.99 -6.80 12.67
C ALA A 137 7.07 -7.44 14.07
N GLU A 138 7.34 -6.65 15.11
CA GLU A 138 7.27 -7.08 16.51
C GLU A 138 5.83 -7.38 16.91
N HIS A 139 4.89 -6.45 16.70
CA HIS A 139 3.50 -6.66 17.05
C HIS A 139 2.86 -7.83 16.31
N PHE A 140 3.19 -8.04 15.02
CA PHE A 140 2.67 -9.19 14.27
C PHE A 140 3.04 -10.53 14.92
N LYS A 141 4.22 -10.63 15.53
CA LYS A 141 4.61 -11.82 16.32
C LYS A 141 3.83 -11.93 17.62
N GLU A 142 3.59 -10.82 18.30
CA GLU A 142 2.76 -10.78 19.51
C GLU A 142 1.30 -11.20 19.24
N TYR A 143 0.79 -10.89 18.04
CA TYR A 143 -0.54 -11.32 17.59
C TYR A 143 -0.60 -12.79 17.13
N GLY A 144 0.52 -13.52 17.16
CA GLY A 144 0.59 -14.94 16.81
C GLY A 144 1.03 -15.23 15.37
N GLY A 145 1.47 -14.22 14.63
CA GLY A 145 2.25 -14.39 13.39
C GLY A 145 3.68 -14.85 13.69
N GLU A 146 4.43 -15.21 12.66
CA GLU A 146 5.83 -15.67 12.78
C GLU A 146 6.81 -14.70 12.13
N GLU A 147 6.46 -14.18 10.95
CA GLU A 147 7.33 -13.31 10.17
C GLU A 147 6.54 -12.24 9.42
N LEU A 148 6.95 -10.98 9.61
CA LEU A 148 6.58 -9.87 8.75
C LEU A 148 7.85 -9.40 8.02
N LYS A 149 7.79 -9.31 6.70
CA LYS A 149 8.89 -8.78 5.87
C LYS A 149 8.47 -7.52 5.14
N LEU A 150 9.15 -6.42 5.46
CA LEU A 150 9.11 -5.22 4.65
C LEU A 150 9.86 -5.46 3.32
N VAL A 151 9.20 -5.12 2.22
CA VAL A 151 9.85 -4.93 0.92
C VAL A 151 10.50 -3.55 0.92
N PRO A 152 11.80 -3.43 0.62
CA PRO A 152 12.48 -2.15 0.57
C PRO A 152 11.78 -1.19 -0.40
N SER A 153 11.85 0.10 -0.09
CA SER A 153 11.38 1.13 -1.03
C SER A 153 12.20 1.11 -2.31
N LEU A 154 11.70 1.77 -3.37
CA LEU A 154 12.38 1.79 -4.67
C LEU A 154 13.80 2.37 -4.58
N ASN A 155 14.06 3.31 -3.66
CA ASN A 155 15.34 3.95 -3.42
C ASN A 155 16.00 4.39 -4.75
N ASN A 156 17.16 3.83 -5.07
CA ASN A 156 17.90 4.09 -6.30
C ASN A 156 17.76 2.96 -7.34
N HIS A 157 16.74 2.11 -7.26
CA HIS A 157 16.55 0.98 -8.15
C HIS A 157 16.54 1.47 -9.62
N PRO A 158 17.36 0.89 -10.52
CA PRO A 158 17.54 1.41 -11.88
C PRO A 158 16.23 1.62 -12.66
N GLU A 159 15.29 0.70 -12.50
CA GLU A 159 13.97 0.76 -13.15
C GLU A 159 13.11 1.92 -12.65
N TRP A 160 13.25 2.29 -11.38
CA TRP A 160 12.57 3.46 -10.84
C TRP A 160 13.17 4.74 -11.42
N VAL A 161 14.49 4.84 -11.46
CA VAL A 161 15.21 5.99 -12.06
C VAL A 161 14.84 6.14 -13.53
N GLN A 162 14.77 5.03 -14.28
CA GLN A 162 14.34 5.02 -15.67
C GLN A 162 12.88 5.43 -15.83
N ALA A 163 11.97 4.93 -14.99
CA ALA A 163 10.57 5.31 -15.00
C ALA A 163 10.40 6.83 -14.75
N LEU A 164 11.07 7.37 -13.73
CA LEU A 164 11.04 8.80 -13.42
C LEU A 164 11.57 9.64 -14.59
N THR A 165 12.69 9.24 -15.18
CA THR A 165 13.26 9.90 -16.36
C THR A 165 12.27 9.90 -17.53
N SER A 166 11.58 8.78 -17.75
CA SER A 166 10.59 8.64 -18.82
C SER A 166 9.38 9.54 -18.59
N ILE A 167 8.87 9.62 -17.35
CA ILE A 167 7.79 10.55 -16.97
C ILE A 167 8.18 12.00 -17.26
N ILE A 168 9.40 12.40 -16.87
CA ILE A 168 9.90 13.76 -17.11
C ILE A 168 10.01 14.03 -18.62
N ARG A 169 10.62 13.12 -19.40
CA ARG A 169 10.77 13.28 -20.85
C ARG A 169 9.41 13.38 -21.56
N GLN A 170 8.44 12.57 -21.18
CA GLN A 170 7.09 12.64 -21.76
C GLN A 170 6.43 14.00 -21.51
N LYS A 171 6.71 14.64 -20.37
CA LYS A 171 6.20 15.99 -20.06
C LYS A 171 6.94 17.12 -20.77
N LEU A 172 8.20 16.91 -21.14
CA LEU A 172 9.01 17.87 -21.89
C LEU A 172 8.87 17.74 -23.41
N SER A 173 8.40 16.60 -23.90
CA SER A 173 8.16 16.37 -25.31
C SER A 173 6.87 17.12 -25.69
N VAL A 174 7.04 18.29 -26.31
CA VAL A 174 5.96 19.10 -26.90
C VAL A 174 5.36 18.39 -28.10
#